data_AF-A0A966PZK4-F1
#
_entry.id   AF-A0A966PZK4-F1
#
_cell.length_a   1.000
_cell.length_b   1.000
_cell.length_c   1.000
_cell.angle_alpha   90.00
_cell.angle_beta   90.00
_cell.angle_gamma   90.00
#
_symmetry.space_group_name_H-M   'P 1'
#
loop_
_entity.id
_entity.type
_entity.pdbx_description
1 polymer ?
#
loop_
_entity_poly.entity_id
_entity_poly.type
_entity_poly.pdbx_seq_one_letter_code
_entity_poly.pdbx_strand_id
1 'polypeptide(L)' 'MGSYKKWSDAELSFVRDNLSVLSDGELASKLSEMTGETITYGMIRRQRRKLGVVKPRGRRKKIAENSQS' A
#
# COMPACT_ATOMS: atom_id res chain seq x y z
N MET A 1 24.71 -0.38 -3.10
CA MET A 1 23.53 -0.93 -3.78
C MET A 1 22.41 -1.03 -2.77
N GLY A 2 21.28 -0.33 -2.97
CA GLY A 2 20.14 -0.43 -2.06
C GLY A 2 19.50 -1.82 -2.18
N SER A 3 19.44 -2.57 -1.08
CA SER A 3 18.74 -3.85 -1.04
C SER A 3 17.26 -3.61 -1.34
N TYR A 4 16.74 -4.23 -2.39
CA TYR A 4 15.31 -4.16 -2.69
C TYR A 4 14.57 -5.07 -1.72
N LYS A 5 13.50 -4.55 -1.08
CA LYS A 5 12.61 -5.38 -0.25
C LYS A 5 12.11 -6.58 -1.06
N LYS A 6 12.21 -7.76 -0.46
CA LYS A 6 11.53 -8.96 -0.93
C LYS A 6 10.09 -8.90 -0.45
N TRP A 7 9.14 -8.90 -1.38
CA TRP A 7 7.73 -8.84 -1.06
C TRP A 7 7.20 -10.26 -0.84
N SER A 8 6.45 -10.47 0.24
CA SER A 8 5.70 -11.70 0.43
C SER A 8 4.37 -11.67 -0.32
N ASP A 9 3.82 -12.83 -0.63
CA ASP A 9 2.52 -12.90 -1.31
C ASP A 9 1.39 -12.24 -0.51
N ALA A 10 1.45 -12.30 0.82
CA ALA A 10 0.50 -11.63 1.71
C ALA A 10 0.54 -10.10 1.52
N GLU A 11 1.73 -9.50 1.43
CA GLU A 11 1.88 -8.07 1.19
C GLU A 11 1.38 -7.67 -0.20
N LEU A 12 1.66 -8.51 -1.21
CA LEU A 12 1.19 -8.26 -2.58
C LEU A 12 -0.33 -8.30 -2.68
N SER A 13 -0.97 -9.27 -2.02
CA SER A 13 -2.43 -9.36 -1.93
C SER A 13 -3.00 -8.15 -1.20
N PHE A 14 -2.41 -7.77 -0.05
CA PHE A 14 -2.85 -6.58 0.69
C PHE A 14 -2.84 -5.32 -0.17
N VAL A 15 -1.77 -5.09 -0.95
CA VAL A 15 -1.71 -3.96 -1.88
C VAL A 15 -2.83 -4.04 -2.92
N ARG A 16 -3.06 -5.20 -3.54
CA ARG A 16 -4.13 -5.35 -4.56
C ARG A 16 -5.51 -5.03 -3.99
N ASP A 17 -5.82 -5.60 -2.83
CA ASP A 17 -7.16 -5.54 -2.25
C ASP A 17 -7.51 -4.14 -1.74
N ASN A 18 -6.51 -3.40 -1.26
CA ASN A 18 -6.73 -2.10 -0.63
C ASN A 18 -6.48 -0.91 -1.55
N LEU A 19 -6.01 -1.09 -2.79
CA LEU A 19 -5.62 0.02 -3.69
C LEU A 19 -6.76 0.94 -4.14
N SER A 20 -7.99 0.43 -4.10
CA SER A 20 -9.22 1.17 -4.41
C SER A 20 -9.58 2.16 -3.31
N VAL A 21 -9.20 1.86 -2.06
CA VAL A 21 -9.55 2.62 -0.87
C VAL A 21 -8.37 3.44 -0.34
N LEU A 22 -7.19 2.82 -0.26
CA LEU A 22 -5.98 3.39 0.34
C LEU A 22 -5.02 3.94 -0.72
N SER A 23 -4.38 5.06 -0.38
CA SER A 23 -3.25 5.62 -1.12
C SER A 23 -1.97 4.82 -0.96
N ASP A 24 -1.00 5.07 -1.85
CA ASP A 24 0.30 4.38 -1.74
C ASP A 24 1.01 4.77 -0.42
N GLY A 25 0.68 5.94 0.15
CA GLY A 25 1.20 6.38 1.44
C GLY A 25 0.53 5.65 2.60
N GLU A 26 -0.80 5.56 2.59
CA GLU A 26 -1.55 4.80 3.61
C GLU A 26 -1.21 3.31 3.57
N LEU A 27 -1.06 2.72 2.37
CA LEU A 27 -0.59 1.35 2.21
C LEU A 27 0.82 1.16 2.79
N ALA A 28 1.71 2.13 2.57
CA ALA A 28 3.07 2.07 3.11
C ALA A 28 3.06 2.11 4.64
N SER A 29 2.30 3.04 5.24
CA SER A 29 2.14 3.13 6.71
C SER A 29 1.54 1.86 7.30
N LYS A 30 0.41 1.37 6.78
CA LYS A 30 -0.22 0.15 7.31
C LYS A 30 0.68 -1.07 7.14
N LEU A 31 1.34 -1.25 6.00
CA LEU A 31 2.27 -2.37 5.83
C LEU A 31 3.48 -2.26 6.74
N SER A 32 3.98 -1.06 6.98
CA SER A 32 5.05 -0.84 7.96
C SER A 32 4.64 -1.25 9.37
N GLU A 33 3.44 -0.86 9.79
CA GLU A 33 2.89 -1.24 11.10
C GLU A 33 2.66 -2.75 11.20
N MET A 34 2.13 -3.38 10.15
CA MET A 34 1.82 -4.82 10.14
C MET A 34 3.06 -5.71 10.13
N THR A 35 4.14 -5.27 9.47
CA THR A 35 5.34 -6.10 9.25
C THR A 35 6.51 -5.70 10.13
N GLY A 36 6.46 -4.53 10.77
CA GLY A 36 7.58 -3.94 11.50
C GLY A 36 8.70 -3.43 10.59
N GLU A 37 8.55 -3.49 9.27
CA GLU A 37 9.56 -3.01 8.32
C GLU A 37 9.31 -1.57 7.89
N THR A 38 10.37 -0.84 7.54
CA THR A 38 10.22 0.50 6.95
C THR A 38 9.87 0.40 5.47
N ILE A 39 8.59 0.59 5.16
CA ILE A 39 8.02 0.57 3.83
C ILE A 39 7.66 2.01 3.47
N THR A 40 8.21 2.47 2.34
CA THR A 40 7.99 3.85 1.89
C THR A 40 6.97 3.90 0.76
N TYR A 41 6.35 5.06 0.59
CA TYR A 41 5.50 5.37 -0.57
C TYR A 41 6.13 4.94 -1.91
N GLY A 42 7.43 5.22 -2.07
CA GLY A 42 8.17 4.91 -3.29
C GLY A 42 8.36 3.40 -3.53
N MET A 43 8.37 2.59 -2.48
CA MET A 43 8.41 1.13 -2.58
C MET A 43 7.06 0.58 -3.06
N ILE A 44 5.96 1.02 -2.45
CA ILE A 44 4.60 0.64 -2.86
C ILE A 44 4.32 1.07 -4.30
N ARG A 45 4.66 2.30 -4.67
CA ARG A 45 4.45 2.81 -6.04
C ARG A 45 5.19 1.97 -7.08
N ARG A 46 6.44 1.58 -6.80
CA ARG A 46 7.23 0.70 -7.68
C ARG A 46 6.60 -0.69 -7.77
N GLN A 47 6.25 -1.28 -6.62
CA GLN A 47 5.67 -2.61 -6.59
C GLN A 47 4.32 -2.67 -7.31
N ARG A 48 3.44 -1.72 -7.05
CA ARG A 48 2.15 -1.59 -7.76
C ARG A 48 2.32 -1.50 -9.28
N ARG A 49 3.28 -0.69 -9.76
CA ARG A 49 3.60 -0.58 -11.19
C ARG A 49 4.13 -1.89 -11.75
N LYS A 50 4.99 -2.60 -11.02
CA LYS A 50 5.52 -3.92 -11.40
C LYS A 50 4.40 -4.98 -11.50
N LEU A 51 3.39 -4.90 -10.63
CA LEU A 51 2.21 -5.78 -10.67
C LEU A 51 1.19 -5.40 -11.77
N GLY A 52 1.39 -4.28 -12.48
CA GLY A 52 0.44 -3.78 -13.48
C GLY A 52 -0.88 -3.25 -12.89
N VAL A 53 -0.95 -3.02 -11.57
CA VAL A 53 -2.20 -2.62 -10.92
C VAL A 53 -2.41 -1.11 -11.05
N VAL A 54 -3.47 -0.72 -11.75
CA VAL A 54 -3.84 0.68 -11.97
C VAL A 54 -4.80 1.13 -10.87
N LYS A 55 -4.61 2.36 -10.39
CA LYS A 55 -5.54 2.96 -9.44
C LYS A 55 -6.84 3.35 -10.16
N PRO A 56 -8.01 3.12 -9.55
CA PRO A 56 -9.25 3.64 -10.11
C PRO A 56 -9.16 5.15 -10.29
N ARG A 57 -9.70 5.64 -11.41
CA ARG A 57 -9.72 7.08 -11.73
C ARG A 57 -10.68 7.79 -10.79
N GLY A 58 -10.35 9.05 -10.45
CA GLY A 58 -11.18 9.90 -9.58
C GLY A 58 -10.70 9.96 -8.13
N ARG A 59 -11.37 10.79 -7.33
CA ARG A 59 -11.08 10.94 -5.89
C ARG A 59 -11.57 9.71 -5.16
N ARG A 60 -10.67 9.04 -4.42
CA ARG A 60 -11.07 7.92 -3.56
C ARG A 60 -12.06 8.40 -2.51
N LYS A 61 -13.12 7.62 -2.29
CA LYS A 61 -13.95 7.77 -1.09
C LYS A 61 -13.09 7.30 0.08
N LYS A 62 -12.63 8.25 0.91
CA LYS A 62 -12.01 7.88 2.18
C LYS A 62 -13.07 7.12 2.96
N ILE A 63 -12.76 5.89 3.37
CA ILE A 63 -13.51 5.29 4.48
C ILE A 63 -13.22 6.22 5.64
N ALA A 64 -14.24 6.93 6.12
CA ALA A 64 -14.15 7.63 7.38
C ALA A 64 -13.91 6.54 8.43
N GLU A 65 -12.65 6.32 8.81
CA GLU A 65 -12.34 5.58 10.03
C GLU A 65 -13.03 6.37 11.13
N ASN A 66 -14.18 5.87 11.58
CA ASN A 66 -14.94 6.42 12.68
C ASN A 66 -13.99 6.41 13.88
N SER A 67 -13.41 7.56 14.20
CA SER A 67 -12.63 7.75 15.42
C SER A 67 -13.57 7.44 16.57
N GLN A 68 -13.50 6.21 17.09
CA GLN A 68 -14.19 5.88 18.33
C GLN A 68 -13.53 6.67 19.45
N SER A 69 -14.38 7.47 20.07
CA SER A 69 -14.20 8.34 21.21
C SER A 69 -13.58 7.67 22.43
#